data_AF-A0A7Y9EK46-F1
#
_entry.id   AF-A0A7Y9EK46-F1
#
_cell.length_a   1.000
_cell.length_b   1.000
_cell.length_c   1.000
_cell.angle_alpha   90.00
_cell.angle_beta   90.00
_cell.angle_gamma   90.00
#
_symmetry.space_group_name_H-M   'P 1'
#
loop_
_entity.id
_entity.type
_entity.pdbx_description
1 polymer ?
#
loop_
_entity_poly.entity_id
_entity_poly.type
_entity_poly.pdbx_seq_one_letter_code
_entity_poly.pdbx_strand_id
1 'polypeptide(L)'
;MAGTTGTPETGCADALPGSRSALDPNRAIKPGRHGLSPETVAGIQRERLIDAFVHVVSERGFAHTTISGVTEGAGVTKKTFYAHFSDLDECFLAAYQRGMDILLRRMTEAYEAAPSWPDGIHAGLRTLLAALAREPRFARASLVEVNAAGQQVRQARIDNLLRFRVFFADPSLPPVPVSVVDAIVGGIYSAIHVQMETGEAEELPSLLPSLTYFALLPLVGREAASPYLAGDPG
;
A
#
# COMPACT_ATOMS: atom_id res chain seq x y z
N MET A 1 17.23 -4.22 41.02
CA MET A 1 17.85 -3.90 39.72
C MET A 1 17.78 -5.12 38.83
N ALA A 2 17.01 -5.04 37.75
CA ALA A 2 17.21 -5.73 36.47
C ALA A 2 15.95 -5.41 35.64
N GLY A 3 16.08 -4.41 34.76
CA GLY A 3 15.00 -3.95 33.90
C GLY A 3 14.74 -4.95 32.79
N THR A 4 13.47 -5.27 32.59
CA THR A 4 12.99 -5.97 31.39
C THR A 4 12.98 -4.96 30.25
N THR A 5 14.02 -4.98 29.41
CA THR A 5 14.00 -4.32 28.11
C THR A 5 13.08 -5.12 27.19
N GLY A 6 11.82 -4.69 27.10
CA GLY A 6 10.92 -5.15 26.05
C GLY A 6 11.46 -4.69 24.69
N THR A 7 11.62 -5.64 23.79
CA THR A 7 11.89 -5.44 22.37
C THR A 7 10.83 -4.49 21.79
N PRO A 8 11.19 -3.46 20.99
CA PRO A 8 10.19 -2.58 20.41
C PRO A 8 9.35 -3.35 19.38
N GLU A 9 8.04 -3.16 19.47
CA GLU A 9 7.01 -3.82 18.67
C GLU A 9 7.23 -3.62 17.16
N THR A 10 7.75 -4.65 16.49
CA THR A 10 7.90 -4.70 15.02
C THR A 10 6.56 -4.57 14.28
N GLY A 11 5.43 -4.75 14.95
CA GLY A 11 4.08 -4.67 14.36
C GLY A 11 3.61 -3.27 13.96
N CYS A 12 4.25 -2.18 14.43
CA CYS A 12 3.85 -0.80 14.13
C CYS A 12 4.35 -0.30 12.77
N ALA A 13 5.58 -0.66 12.41
CA ALA A 13 6.21 -0.19 11.18
C ALA A 13 5.62 -0.84 9.92
N ASP A 14 5.02 -2.03 10.05
CA ASP A 14 4.56 -2.82 8.92
C ASP A 14 3.06 -2.69 8.60
N ALA A 15 2.31 -1.93 9.41
CA ALA A 15 0.86 -1.76 9.19
C ALA A 15 0.58 -0.79 8.03
N LEU A 16 -0.32 -1.17 7.11
CA LEU A 16 -0.75 -0.28 6.03
C LEU A 16 -1.49 0.94 6.61
N PRO A 17 -1.30 2.14 6.04
CA PRO A 17 -2.04 3.33 6.44
C PRO A 17 -3.56 3.10 6.49
N GLY A 18 -4.22 3.48 7.57
CA GLY A 18 -5.65 3.30 7.76
C GLY A 18 -6.10 1.92 8.25
N SER A 19 -5.18 0.97 8.44
CA SER A 19 -5.46 -0.34 9.06
C SER A 19 -5.77 -0.24 10.56
N ARG A 20 -5.30 0.83 11.20
CA ARG A 20 -5.47 1.07 12.64
C ARG A 20 -6.44 2.20 12.88
N SER A 21 -7.28 2.05 13.90
CA SER A 21 -8.07 3.18 14.39
C SER A 21 -7.16 4.35 14.73
N ALA A 22 -7.41 5.52 14.15
CA ALA A 22 -6.65 6.72 14.48
C ALA A 22 -6.79 7.10 15.97
N LEU A 23 -7.90 6.70 16.62
CA LEU A 23 -8.16 6.86 18.05
C LEU A 23 -7.72 5.67 18.91
N ASP A 24 -6.89 4.75 18.38
CA ASP A 24 -6.38 3.60 19.13
C ASP A 24 -5.88 4.02 20.54
N PRO A 25 -6.48 3.50 21.63
CA PRO A 25 -6.10 3.82 23.00
C PRO A 25 -4.63 3.54 23.32
N ASN A 26 -4.02 2.57 22.62
CA ASN A 26 -2.60 2.23 22.79
C ASN A 26 -1.67 3.31 22.22
N ARG A 27 -2.18 4.17 21.33
CA ARG A 27 -1.47 5.32 20.74
C ARG A 27 -1.93 6.66 21.33
N ALA A 28 -2.77 6.64 22.36
CA ALA A 28 -3.25 7.84 23.01
C ALA A 28 -2.14 8.49 23.84
N ILE A 29 -1.75 9.70 23.46
CA ILE A 29 -0.82 10.52 24.24
C ILE A 29 -1.62 11.15 25.40
N LYS A 30 -1.56 10.54 26.59
CA LYS A 30 -2.23 11.06 27.80
C LYS A 30 -1.57 12.36 28.25
N PRO A 31 -2.30 13.41 28.69
CA PRO A 31 -1.69 14.62 29.24
C PRO A 31 -0.83 14.34 30.50
N GLY A 32 0.29 15.07 30.73
CA GLY A 32 1.20 14.87 31.88
C GLY A 32 2.70 14.62 31.55
N ARG A 33 3.43 13.95 32.44
CA ARG A 33 4.85 13.55 32.24
C ARG A 33 4.90 12.09 31.78
N HIS A 34 4.75 11.84 30.48
CA HIS A 34 4.62 10.48 29.91
C HIS A 34 5.96 9.81 29.61
N GLY A 35 7.09 10.49 29.89
CA GLY A 35 8.44 9.96 29.66
C GLY A 35 8.84 9.81 28.19
N LEU A 36 7.94 10.13 27.25
CA LEU A 36 8.21 10.07 25.82
C LEU A 36 9.04 11.26 25.35
N SER A 37 9.95 10.99 24.42
CA SER A 37 10.70 12.05 23.75
C SER A 37 9.77 12.89 22.85
N PRO A 38 10.08 14.18 22.61
CA PRO A 38 9.33 15.00 21.65
C PRO A 38 9.25 14.37 20.26
N GLU A 39 10.32 13.68 19.82
CA GLU A 39 10.37 12.98 18.53
C GLU A 39 9.39 11.80 18.47
N THR A 40 9.31 11.01 19.55
CA THR A 40 8.35 9.90 19.66
C THR A 40 6.92 10.40 19.61
N VAL A 41 6.62 11.51 20.30
CA VAL A 41 5.29 12.16 20.27
C VAL A 41 4.94 12.63 18.86
N ALA A 42 5.89 13.30 18.18
CA ALA A 42 5.73 13.76 16.81
C ALA A 42 5.50 12.59 15.84
N GLY A 43 6.23 11.47 16.00
CA GLY A 43 6.02 10.26 15.23
C GLY A 43 4.60 9.72 15.38
N ILE A 44 4.15 9.50 16.62
CA ILE A 44 2.79 9.00 16.91
C ILE A 44 1.72 9.93 16.33
N GLN A 45 1.85 11.24 16.48
CA GLN A 45 0.90 12.22 15.93
C GLN A 45 0.83 12.15 14.40
N ARG A 46 1.99 12.06 13.74
CA ARG A 46 2.07 11.90 12.29
C ARG A 46 1.40 10.63 11.81
N GLU A 47 1.59 9.51 12.50
CA GLU A 47 0.92 8.24 12.15
C GLU A 47 -0.61 8.32 12.31
N ARG A 48 -1.09 8.92 13.40
CA ARG A 48 -2.53 9.09 13.64
C ARG A 48 -3.18 9.98 12.57
N LEU A 49 -2.48 11.02 12.13
CA LEU A 49 -2.92 11.88 11.03
C LEU A 49 -3.02 11.11 9.71
N ILE A 50 -2.02 10.29 9.38
CA ILE A 50 -2.03 9.43 8.18
C ILE A 50 -3.18 8.41 8.23
N ASP A 51 -3.38 7.74 9.37
CA ASP A 51 -4.46 6.77 9.52
C ASP A 51 -5.84 7.44 9.45
N ALA A 52 -6.02 8.60 10.10
CA ALA A 52 -7.25 9.36 10.04
C ALA A 52 -7.54 9.86 8.62
N PHE A 53 -6.51 10.30 7.90
CA PHE A 53 -6.62 10.71 6.51
C PHE A 53 -7.15 9.56 5.64
N VAL A 54 -6.56 8.36 5.75
CA VAL A 54 -7.01 7.20 4.97
C VAL A 54 -8.44 6.80 5.32
N HIS A 55 -8.85 6.88 6.59
CA HIS A 55 -10.25 6.66 6.97
C HIS A 55 -11.18 7.66 6.28
N VAL A 56 -10.93 8.96 6.46
CA VAL A 56 -11.81 10.01 5.94
C VAL A 56 -11.88 10.00 4.41
N VAL A 57 -10.73 9.81 3.74
CA VAL A 57 -10.67 9.79 2.27
C VAL A 57 -11.39 8.56 1.71
N SER A 58 -11.29 7.41 2.37
CA SER A 58 -11.96 6.18 1.92
C SER A 58 -13.49 6.27 2.05
N GLU A 59 -14.00 7.01 3.04
CA GLU A 59 -15.44 7.13 3.28
C GLU A 59 -16.10 8.23 2.44
N ARG A 60 -15.40 9.35 2.23
CA ARG A 60 -15.99 10.59 1.66
C ARG A 60 -15.42 10.97 0.30
N GLY A 61 -14.33 10.32 -0.10
CA GLY A 61 -13.53 10.71 -1.25
C GLY A 61 -12.61 11.89 -0.97
N PHE A 62 -11.57 12.03 -1.79
CA PHE A 62 -10.56 13.09 -1.61
C PHE A 62 -11.13 14.50 -1.78
N ALA A 63 -12.03 14.69 -2.75
CA ALA A 63 -12.64 16.00 -3.03
C ALA A 63 -13.46 16.56 -1.85
N HIS A 64 -13.96 15.70 -0.95
CA HIS A 64 -14.74 16.09 0.23
C HIS A 64 -13.98 15.96 1.55
N THR A 65 -12.69 15.62 1.49
CA THR A 65 -11.83 15.52 2.68
C THR A 65 -11.40 16.91 3.15
N THR A 66 -11.42 17.14 4.47
CA THR A 66 -11.03 18.43 5.06
C THR A 66 -10.00 18.22 6.17
N ILE A 67 -9.11 19.20 6.36
CA ILE A 67 -8.14 19.19 7.47
C ILE A 67 -8.86 19.05 8.81
N SER A 68 -10.02 19.71 9.00
CA SER A 68 -10.82 19.56 10.22
C SER A 68 -11.21 18.11 10.46
N GLY A 69 -11.79 17.43 9.46
CA GLY A 69 -12.22 16.04 9.58
C GLY A 69 -11.06 15.08 9.88
N VAL A 70 -9.90 15.30 9.26
CA VAL A 70 -8.69 14.52 9.54
C VAL A 70 -8.20 14.75 10.98
N THR A 71 -8.15 16.02 11.44
CA THR A 71 -7.70 16.34 12.80
C THR A 71 -8.63 15.81 13.89
N GLU A 72 -9.95 15.85 13.64
CA GLU A 72 -10.96 15.26 14.52
C GLU A 72 -10.79 13.74 14.61
N GLY A 73 -10.64 13.06 13.47
CA GLY A 73 -10.40 11.61 13.43
C GLY A 73 -9.09 11.19 14.09
N ALA A 74 -8.05 12.03 14.01
CA ALA A 74 -6.75 11.78 14.63
C ALA A 74 -6.70 12.16 16.13
N GLY A 75 -7.70 12.89 16.65
CA GLY A 75 -7.69 13.42 18.01
C GLY A 75 -6.57 14.44 18.25
N VAL A 76 -6.22 15.25 17.25
CA VAL A 76 -5.19 16.30 17.32
C VAL A 76 -5.73 17.65 16.89
N THR A 77 -4.95 18.72 17.08
CA THR A 77 -5.36 20.07 16.66
C THR A 77 -4.95 20.38 15.22
N LYS A 78 -5.57 21.39 14.60
CA LYS A 78 -5.08 21.95 13.32
C LYS A 78 -3.64 22.44 13.39
N LYS A 79 -3.25 23.03 14.52
CA LYS A 79 -1.85 23.42 14.75
C LYS A 79 -0.90 22.22 14.68
N THR A 80 -1.33 21.07 15.21
CA THR A 80 -0.58 19.82 15.11
C THR A 80 -0.52 19.31 13.66
N PHE A 81 -1.62 19.40 12.90
CA PHE A 81 -1.60 19.07 11.47
C PHE A 81 -0.54 19.88 10.73
N TYR A 82 -0.59 21.21 10.85
CA TYR A 82 0.35 22.11 10.19
C TYR A 82 1.80 22.00 10.69
N ALA A 83 2.04 21.34 11.82
CA ALA A 83 3.39 21.00 12.26
C ALA A 83 3.97 19.78 11.52
N HIS A 84 3.13 18.98 10.86
CA HIS A 84 3.52 17.77 10.13
C HIS A 84 3.32 17.85 8.62
N PHE A 85 2.28 18.55 8.17
CA PHE A 85 1.87 18.63 6.78
C PHE A 85 1.37 20.04 6.45
N SER A 86 1.82 20.58 5.33
CA SER A 86 1.40 21.87 4.80
C SER A 86 -0.04 21.86 4.28
N ASP A 87 -0.47 20.74 3.69
CA ASP A 87 -1.82 20.54 3.17
C ASP A 87 -2.25 19.05 3.15
N LEU A 88 -3.43 18.78 2.58
CA LEU A 88 -3.95 17.41 2.44
C LEU A 88 -3.20 16.58 1.40
N ASP A 89 -2.62 17.21 0.37
CA ASP A 89 -1.85 16.51 -0.65
C ASP A 89 -0.55 15.97 -0.09
N GLU A 90 0.14 16.74 0.77
CA GLU A 90 1.33 16.28 1.47
C GLU A 90 1.02 15.13 2.43
N CYS A 91 -0.11 15.23 3.15
CA CYS A 91 -0.59 14.15 4.02
C CYS A 91 -0.92 12.88 3.21
N PHE A 92 -1.58 13.03 2.06
CA PHE A 92 -1.89 11.93 1.15
C PHE A 92 -0.60 11.31 0.60
N LEU A 93 0.32 12.12 0.09
CA LEU A 93 1.59 11.64 -0.44
C LEU A 93 2.34 10.79 0.59
N ALA A 94 2.39 11.26 1.85
CA ALA A 94 3.01 10.52 2.94
C ALA A 94 2.31 9.18 3.23
N ALA A 95 0.97 9.15 3.21
CA ALA A 95 0.21 7.91 3.35
C ALA A 95 0.47 6.96 2.17
N TYR A 96 0.41 7.47 0.94
CA TYR A 96 0.61 6.71 -0.29
C TYR A 96 2.01 6.07 -0.32
N GLN A 97 3.06 6.86 -0.14
CA GLN A 97 4.45 6.38 -0.15
C GLN A 97 4.68 5.30 0.92
N ARG A 98 4.26 5.56 2.16
CA ARG A 98 4.40 4.58 3.25
C ARG A 98 3.72 3.25 2.90
N GLY A 99 2.48 3.30 2.43
CA GLY A 99 1.75 2.08 2.09
C GLY A 99 2.35 1.34 0.90
N MET A 100 2.78 2.06 -0.14
CA MET A 100 3.44 1.43 -1.29
C MET A 100 4.81 0.84 -0.94
N ASP A 101 5.57 1.45 -0.03
CA ASP A 101 6.84 0.90 0.47
C ASP A 101 6.63 -0.40 1.25
N ILE A 102 5.58 -0.46 2.08
CA ILE A 102 5.19 -1.68 2.80
C ILE A 102 4.78 -2.78 1.81
N LEU A 103 3.92 -2.45 0.84
CA LEU A 103 3.48 -3.42 -0.17
C LEU A 103 4.66 -3.94 -0.98
N LEU A 104 5.54 -3.06 -1.46
CA LEU A 104 6.69 -3.45 -2.26
C LEU A 104 7.61 -4.39 -1.48
N ARG A 105 7.93 -4.08 -0.22
CA ARG A 105 8.74 -4.98 0.64
C ARG A 105 8.11 -6.36 0.78
N ARG A 106 6.82 -6.43 1.14
CA ARG A 106 6.11 -7.70 1.31
C ARG A 106 6.08 -8.52 0.02
N MET A 107 5.85 -7.86 -1.11
CA MET A 107 5.89 -8.51 -2.42
C MET A 107 7.29 -9.03 -2.76
N THR A 108 8.34 -8.25 -2.48
CA THR A 108 9.74 -8.67 -2.66
C THR A 108 10.08 -9.89 -1.80
N GLU A 109 9.71 -9.88 -0.51
CA GLU A 109 9.93 -11.02 0.38
C GLU A 109 9.23 -12.29 -0.13
N ALA A 110 7.98 -12.18 -0.60
CA ALA A 110 7.23 -13.30 -1.15
C ALA A 110 7.80 -13.80 -2.49
N TYR A 111 8.25 -12.87 -3.34
CA TYR A 111 8.86 -13.17 -4.62
C TYR A 111 10.20 -13.90 -4.45
N GLU A 112 11.07 -13.43 -3.56
CA GLU A 112 12.41 -14.00 -3.32
C GLU A 112 12.35 -15.38 -2.65
N ALA A 113 11.30 -15.66 -1.88
CA ALA A 113 11.09 -16.96 -1.24
C ALA A 113 10.59 -18.04 -2.21
N ALA A 114 10.18 -17.68 -3.43
CA ALA A 114 9.61 -18.61 -4.39
C ALA A 114 10.67 -19.45 -5.12
N PRO A 115 10.35 -20.68 -5.55
CA PRO A 115 11.33 -21.60 -6.15
C PRO A 115 11.72 -21.24 -7.59
N SER A 116 10.94 -20.39 -8.27
CA SER A 116 11.20 -19.97 -9.65
C SER A 116 10.71 -18.53 -9.88
N TRP A 117 11.21 -17.89 -10.95
CA TRP A 117 10.77 -16.55 -11.34
C TRP A 117 9.24 -16.45 -11.57
N PRO A 118 8.60 -17.37 -12.34
CA PRO A 118 7.14 -17.39 -12.48
C PRO A 118 6.39 -17.52 -11.14
N ASP A 119 6.87 -18.39 -10.24
CA ASP A 119 6.29 -18.55 -8.90
C ASP A 119 6.47 -17.30 -8.05
N GLY A 120 7.59 -16.58 -8.22
CA GLY A 120 7.85 -15.31 -7.58
C GLY A 120 6.85 -14.24 -8.01
N ILE A 121 6.57 -14.13 -9.32
CA ILE A 121 5.53 -13.21 -9.84
C ILE A 121 4.17 -13.55 -9.22
N HIS A 122 3.81 -14.83 -9.19
CA HIS A 122 2.57 -15.30 -8.59
C HIS A 122 2.49 -14.96 -7.09
N ALA A 123 3.53 -15.26 -6.33
CA ALA A 123 3.60 -15.01 -4.88
C ALA A 123 3.56 -13.51 -4.54
N GLY A 124 4.23 -12.67 -5.34
CA GLY A 124 4.18 -11.22 -5.22
C GLY A 124 2.76 -10.68 -5.47
N LEU A 125 2.11 -11.10 -6.56
CA LEU A 125 0.73 -10.70 -6.87
C LEU A 125 -0.27 -11.19 -5.81
N ARG A 126 -0.13 -12.43 -5.34
CA ARG A 126 -0.97 -12.98 -4.26
C ARG A 126 -0.86 -12.13 -2.99
N THR A 127 0.36 -11.73 -2.64
CA THR A 127 0.64 -10.88 -1.49
C THR A 127 0.00 -9.49 -1.63
N LEU A 128 0.13 -8.88 -2.82
CA LEU A 128 -0.50 -7.59 -3.13
C LEU A 128 -2.02 -7.65 -2.99
N LEU A 129 -2.66 -8.59 -3.68
CA LEU A 129 -4.12 -8.71 -3.73
C LEU A 129 -4.70 -9.03 -2.34
N ALA A 130 -4.06 -9.95 -1.60
CA ALA A 130 -4.48 -10.27 -0.24
C ALA A 130 -4.34 -9.07 0.73
N ALA A 131 -3.27 -8.29 0.60
CA ALA A 131 -3.07 -7.10 1.43
C ALA A 131 -4.12 -6.01 1.14
N LEU A 132 -4.43 -5.77 -0.14
CA LEU A 132 -5.45 -4.80 -0.54
C LEU A 132 -6.86 -5.24 -0.12
N ALA A 133 -7.18 -6.54 -0.25
CA ALA A 133 -8.46 -7.10 0.19
C ALA A 133 -8.66 -6.98 1.71
N ARG A 134 -7.60 -7.19 2.50
CA ARG A 134 -7.64 -7.04 3.95
C ARG A 134 -7.74 -5.60 4.42
N GLU A 135 -7.22 -4.65 3.62
CA GLU A 135 -7.14 -3.24 3.97
C GLU A 135 -7.88 -2.37 2.94
N PRO A 136 -9.22 -2.52 2.80
CA PRO A 136 -10.01 -1.91 1.73
C PRO A 136 -9.97 -0.39 1.74
N ARG A 137 -9.79 0.24 2.92
CA ARG A 137 -9.63 1.70 3.03
C ARG A 137 -8.36 2.18 2.34
N PHE A 138 -7.26 1.48 2.58
CA PHE A 138 -5.99 1.78 1.90
C PHE A 138 -6.08 1.48 0.41
N ALA A 139 -6.71 0.37 0.02
CA ALA A 139 -6.91 0.03 -1.38
C ALA A 139 -7.68 1.13 -2.12
N ARG A 140 -8.81 1.58 -1.56
CA ARG A 140 -9.60 2.68 -2.15
C ARG A 140 -8.81 3.97 -2.23
N ALA A 141 -8.12 4.36 -1.15
CA ALA A 141 -7.28 5.56 -1.17
C ALA A 141 -6.19 5.49 -2.26
N SER A 142 -5.45 4.39 -2.33
CA SER A 142 -4.28 4.24 -3.21
C SER A 142 -4.59 3.94 -4.68
N LEU A 143 -5.79 3.42 -5.00
CA LEU A 143 -6.16 3.01 -6.36
C LEU A 143 -7.19 3.94 -7.01
N VAL A 144 -8.15 4.44 -6.23
CA VAL A 144 -9.29 5.25 -6.69
C VAL A 144 -9.04 6.73 -6.39
N GLU A 145 -8.93 7.08 -5.11
CA GLU A 145 -8.90 8.49 -4.67
C GLU A 145 -7.61 9.21 -5.08
N VAL A 146 -6.53 8.45 -5.31
CA VAL A 146 -5.26 8.94 -5.85
C VAL A 146 -5.42 9.71 -7.17
N ASN A 147 -6.48 9.44 -7.95
CA ASN A 147 -6.76 10.12 -9.22
C ASN A 147 -7.28 11.54 -9.02
N ALA A 148 -7.99 11.80 -7.92
CA ALA A 148 -8.53 13.11 -7.56
C ALA A 148 -7.51 13.97 -6.79
N ALA A 149 -6.39 13.38 -6.36
CA ALA A 149 -5.32 14.08 -5.63
C ALA A 149 -4.58 15.10 -6.50
N GLY A 150 -3.81 15.98 -5.86
CA GLY A 150 -2.95 16.97 -6.51
C GLY A 150 -1.82 16.36 -7.36
N GLN A 151 -1.15 17.20 -8.14
CA GLN A 151 -0.15 16.76 -9.13
C GLN A 151 0.97 15.91 -8.52
N GLN A 152 1.44 16.25 -7.32
CA GLN A 152 2.53 15.54 -6.66
C GLN A 152 2.16 14.08 -6.32
N VAL A 153 0.95 13.85 -5.81
CA VAL A 153 0.45 12.52 -5.48
C VAL A 153 0.24 11.70 -6.77
N ARG A 154 -0.32 12.31 -7.82
CA ARG A 154 -0.49 11.65 -9.12
C ARG A 154 0.85 11.27 -9.75
N GLN A 155 1.88 12.11 -9.61
CA GLN A 155 3.23 11.79 -10.07
C GLN A 155 3.85 10.65 -9.26
N ALA A 156 3.72 10.68 -7.94
CA ALA A 156 4.19 9.60 -7.07
C ALA A 156 3.56 8.25 -7.43
N ARG A 157 2.28 8.24 -7.85
CA ARG A 157 1.65 7.03 -8.40
C ARG A 157 2.36 6.51 -9.64
N ILE A 158 2.65 7.38 -10.62
CA ILE A 158 3.36 6.99 -11.84
C ILE A 158 4.75 6.45 -11.47
N ASP A 159 5.51 7.17 -10.66
CA ASP A 159 6.84 6.75 -10.22
C ASP A 159 6.77 5.40 -9.51
N ASN A 160 5.71 5.16 -8.74
CA ASN A 160 5.51 3.90 -8.05
C ASN A 160 5.15 2.74 -8.97
N LEU A 161 4.39 2.98 -10.05
CA LEU A 161 4.17 1.95 -11.08
C LEU A 161 5.51 1.52 -11.71
N LEU A 162 6.43 2.47 -11.95
CA LEU A 162 7.73 2.16 -12.52
C LEU A 162 8.61 1.30 -11.58
N ARG A 163 8.43 1.39 -10.25
CA ARG A 163 9.18 0.58 -9.28
C ARG A 163 8.91 -0.92 -9.44
N PHE A 164 7.72 -1.32 -9.89
CA PHE A 164 7.37 -2.73 -10.09
C PHE A 164 8.15 -3.41 -11.22
N ARG A 165 8.86 -2.65 -12.08
CA ARG A 165 9.75 -3.22 -13.11
C ARG A 165 10.82 -4.15 -12.53
N VAL A 166 11.19 -3.95 -11.25
CA VAL A 166 12.21 -4.78 -10.57
C VAL A 166 11.86 -6.28 -10.59
N PHE A 167 10.58 -6.64 -10.54
CA PHE A 167 10.11 -8.03 -10.57
C PHE A 167 10.30 -8.70 -11.94
N PHE A 168 10.56 -7.93 -13.00
CA PHE A 168 10.73 -8.40 -14.37
C PHE A 168 12.18 -8.32 -14.86
N ALA A 169 13.12 -7.98 -13.97
CA ALA A 169 14.54 -7.79 -14.32
C ALA A 169 15.36 -9.10 -14.28
N ASP A 170 14.72 -10.27 -14.41
CA ASP A 170 15.40 -11.56 -14.37
C ASP A 170 16.31 -11.75 -15.60
N PRO A 171 17.63 -11.93 -15.42
CA PRO A 171 18.58 -12.02 -16.52
C PRO A 171 18.47 -13.33 -17.32
N SER A 172 17.76 -14.33 -16.81
CA SER A 172 17.47 -15.58 -17.53
C SER A 172 16.38 -15.43 -18.58
N LEU A 173 15.58 -14.36 -18.51
CA LEU A 173 14.56 -14.06 -19.51
C LEU A 173 15.20 -13.48 -20.77
N PRO A 174 14.63 -13.76 -21.97
CA PRO A 174 14.98 -13.05 -23.17
C PRO A 174 14.83 -11.52 -22.99
N PRO A 175 15.66 -10.69 -23.64
CA PRO A 175 15.52 -9.25 -23.55
C PRO A 175 14.12 -8.81 -24.01
N VAL A 176 13.35 -8.23 -23.10
CA VAL A 176 12.01 -7.71 -23.39
C VAL A 176 12.04 -6.18 -23.40
N PRO A 177 11.40 -5.51 -24.39
CA PRO A 177 11.29 -4.06 -24.38
C PRO A 177 10.62 -3.56 -23.09
N VAL A 178 11.18 -2.51 -22.48
CA VAL A 178 10.64 -1.94 -21.23
C VAL A 178 9.16 -1.55 -21.34
N SER A 179 8.71 -1.15 -22.52
CA SER A 179 7.30 -0.82 -22.79
C SER A 179 6.36 -2.01 -22.64
N VAL A 180 6.82 -3.25 -22.84
CA VAL A 180 6.02 -4.45 -22.58
C VAL A 180 5.88 -4.67 -21.08
N VAL A 181 6.95 -4.47 -20.30
CA VAL A 181 6.88 -4.51 -18.83
C VAL A 181 5.94 -3.43 -18.30
N ASP A 182 6.02 -2.21 -18.84
CA ASP A 182 5.11 -1.12 -18.50
C ASP A 182 3.65 -1.46 -18.82
N ALA A 183 3.40 -2.12 -19.96
CA ALA A 183 2.06 -2.56 -20.33
C ALA A 183 1.52 -3.64 -19.38
N ILE A 184 2.37 -4.57 -18.93
CA ILE A 184 2.00 -5.59 -17.94
C ILE A 184 1.64 -4.92 -16.61
N VAL A 185 2.52 -4.07 -16.08
CA VAL A 185 2.29 -3.37 -14.80
C VAL A 185 1.05 -2.48 -14.88
N GLY A 186 0.90 -1.71 -15.97
CA GLY A 186 -0.27 -0.86 -16.21
C GLY A 186 -1.56 -1.66 -16.35
N GLY A 187 -1.54 -2.81 -17.02
CA GLY A 187 -2.68 -3.71 -17.15
C GLY A 187 -3.13 -4.30 -15.81
N ILE A 188 -2.18 -4.73 -14.98
CA ILE A 188 -2.45 -5.21 -13.61
C ILE A 188 -3.07 -4.08 -12.76
N TYR A 189 -2.47 -2.89 -12.78
CA TYR A 189 -3.01 -1.73 -12.08
C TYR A 189 -4.45 -1.42 -12.54
N SER A 190 -4.69 -1.42 -13.85
CA SER A 190 -6.00 -1.15 -14.43
C SER A 190 -7.04 -2.19 -14.00
N ALA A 191 -6.69 -3.48 -13.99
CA ALA A 191 -7.62 -4.54 -13.59
C ALA A 191 -8.00 -4.44 -12.10
N ILE A 192 -7.01 -4.20 -11.23
CA ILE A 192 -7.23 -3.98 -9.79
C ILE A 192 -8.09 -2.72 -9.57
N HIS A 193 -7.78 -1.62 -10.28
CA HIS A 193 -8.56 -0.39 -10.22
C HIS A 193 -10.01 -0.62 -10.62
N VAL A 194 -10.26 -1.31 -11.75
CA VAL A 194 -11.63 -1.61 -12.20
C VAL A 194 -12.38 -2.42 -11.15
N GLN A 195 -11.76 -3.46 -10.58
CA GLN A 195 -12.39 -4.24 -9.51
C GLN A 195 -12.74 -3.38 -8.29
N MET A 196 -11.92 -2.39 -7.93
CA MET A 196 -12.21 -1.45 -6.84
C MET A 196 -13.37 -0.48 -7.12
N GLU A 197 -13.63 -0.18 -8.39
CA GLU A 197 -14.71 0.72 -8.82
C GLU A 197 -16.03 -0.04 -9.03
N THR A 198 -15.97 -1.28 -9.51
CA THR A 198 -17.16 -2.04 -9.94
C THR A 198 -17.54 -3.20 -9.03
N GLY A 199 -16.68 -3.55 -8.07
CA GLY A 199 -16.87 -4.71 -7.19
C GLY A 199 -16.34 -4.46 -5.79
N GLU A 200 -16.27 -5.55 -5.01
CA GLU A 200 -15.82 -5.51 -3.62
C GLU A 200 -14.31 -5.74 -3.53
N ALA A 201 -13.63 -4.98 -2.66
CA ALA A 201 -12.20 -5.14 -2.42
C ALA A 201 -11.83 -6.56 -1.92
N GLU A 202 -12.75 -7.21 -1.21
CA GLU A 202 -12.60 -8.58 -0.70
C GLU A 202 -12.45 -9.61 -1.82
N GLU A 203 -12.94 -9.30 -3.02
CA GLU A 203 -12.86 -10.17 -4.19
C GLU A 203 -11.56 -9.99 -4.99
N LEU A 204 -10.70 -9.01 -4.66
CA LEU A 204 -9.40 -8.82 -5.32
C LEU A 204 -8.56 -10.11 -5.46
N PRO A 205 -8.50 -11.02 -4.46
CA PRO A 205 -7.74 -12.26 -4.59
C PRO A 205 -8.24 -13.16 -5.74
N SER A 206 -9.50 -13.04 -6.17
CA SER A 206 -10.04 -13.79 -7.30
C SER A 206 -9.39 -13.42 -8.64
N LEU A 207 -8.75 -12.24 -8.73
CA LEU A 207 -8.03 -11.81 -9.93
C LEU A 207 -6.69 -12.54 -10.10
N LEU A 208 -6.16 -13.18 -9.05
CA LEU A 208 -4.82 -13.74 -9.03
C LEU A 208 -4.51 -14.68 -10.21
N PRO A 209 -5.37 -15.67 -10.57
CA PRO A 209 -5.07 -16.58 -11.68
C PRO A 209 -4.91 -15.83 -13.01
N SER A 210 -5.85 -14.92 -13.30
CA SER A 210 -5.88 -14.14 -14.53
C SER A 210 -4.72 -13.15 -14.62
N LEU A 211 -4.38 -12.47 -13.52
CA LEU A 211 -3.29 -11.49 -13.48
C LEU A 211 -1.92 -12.16 -13.56
N THR A 212 -1.75 -13.32 -12.92
CA THR A 212 -0.52 -14.11 -13.04
C THR A 212 -0.33 -14.58 -14.48
N TYR A 213 -1.37 -15.19 -15.06
CA TYR A 213 -1.34 -15.62 -16.46
C TYR A 213 -1.04 -14.45 -17.40
N PHE A 214 -1.71 -13.31 -17.22
CA PHE A 214 -1.48 -12.10 -18.02
C PHE A 214 -0.03 -11.58 -17.91
N ALA A 215 0.56 -11.60 -16.71
CA ALA A 215 1.93 -11.15 -16.50
C ALA A 215 2.96 -12.07 -17.16
N LEU A 216 2.74 -13.38 -17.11
CA LEU A 216 3.70 -14.38 -17.58
C LEU A 216 3.58 -14.66 -19.09
N LEU A 217 2.38 -14.60 -19.64
CA LEU A 217 2.09 -15.00 -21.02
C LEU A 217 3.03 -14.37 -22.07
N PRO A 218 3.33 -13.04 -22.03
CA PRO A 218 4.21 -12.42 -23.01
C PRO A 218 5.69 -12.81 -22.85
N LEU A 219 6.07 -13.38 -21.70
CA LEU A 219 7.46 -13.57 -21.28
C LEU A 219 7.91 -15.02 -21.37
N VAL A 220 7.02 -15.96 -21.03
CA VAL A 220 7.32 -17.41 -21.03
C VAL A 220 6.41 -18.23 -21.96
N GLY A 221 5.46 -17.57 -22.62
CA GLY A 221 4.51 -18.23 -23.52
C GLY A 221 3.39 -18.98 -22.80
N ARG A 222 2.46 -19.54 -23.58
CA ARG A 222 1.23 -20.14 -23.07
C ARG A 222 1.49 -21.36 -22.18
N GLU A 223 2.35 -22.28 -22.61
CA GLU A 223 2.58 -23.56 -21.93
C GLU A 223 3.07 -23.36 -20.49
N ALA A 224 4.02 -22.44 -20.29
CA ALA A 224 4.54 -22.12 -18.96
C ALA A 224 3.59 -21.24 -18.13
N ALA A 225 2.72 -20.43 -18.74
CA ALA A 225 1.79 -19.55 -18.03
C ALA A 225 0.48 -20.22 -17.63
N SER A 226 -0.03 -21.18 -18.42
CA SER A 226 -1.33 -21.82 -18.22
C SER A 226 -1.54 -22.51 -16.85
N PRO A 227 -0.53 -23.10 -16.18
CA PRO A 227 -0.69 -23.68 -14.84
C PRO A 227 -1.28 -22.69 -13.82
N TYR A 228 -0.93 -21.41 -13.92
CA TYR A 228 -1.41 -20.38 -12.97
C TYR A 228 -2.88 -20.00 -13.14
N LEU A 229 -3.56 -20.41 -14.23
CA LEU A 229 -5.01 -20.19 -14.40
C LEU A 229 -5.86 -21.11 -13.52
N ALA A 230 -5.31 -22.24 -13.06
CA ALA A 230 -6.07 -23.25 -12.31
C ALA A 230 -6.14 -22.99 -10.80
N GLY A 231 -5.44 -21.97 -10.28
CA GLY A 231 -5.57 -21.49 -8.89
C GLY A 231 -4.48 -21.91 -7.90
N ASP A 232 -3.53 -22.77 -8.28
CA ASP A 232 -2.26 -22.99 -7.58
C ASP A 232 -1.39 -23.94 -8.44
N PRO A 233 -0.20 -23.55 -8.93
CA PRO A 233 0.85 -24.52 -9.16
C PRO A 233 1.37 -24.95 -7.78
N GLY A 234 1.24 -26.24 -7.46
CA GLY A 234 1.52 -26.77 -6.12
C GLY A 234 2.91 -26.52 -5.58
#